data_AF-A0A7X9FTW1-F1
#
_entry.id   AF-A0A7X9FTW1-F1
#
_cell.length_a   1.000
_cell.length_b   1.000
_cell.length_c   1.000
_cell.angle_alpha   90.00
_cell.angle_beta   90.00
_cell.angle_gamma   90.00
#
_symmetry.space_group_name_H-M   'P 1'
#
loop_
_entity.id
_entity.type
_entity.pdbx_description
1 polymer ?
#
loop_
_entity_poly.entity_id
_entity_poly.type
_entity_poly.pdbx_seq_one_letter_code
_entity_poly.pdbx_strand_id
1 'polypeptide(L)'
;SHWGIDAERHKKLFPMDMRPQAHDIIRTWAFVTIAKAWLHEREIPWKHAVISGWILDPDRKKMSKSKGNVVTPSHLLDEYSSDGVRYWASKARLGADTAFDVGVFKIGQKLVTKLFNASRFVFSHLERTGLNPLDIQVSNIQHELDCTLIEQLRSVIAESTEAFEKFDYASALQNTEEAFWSFCDNYLELVKKRSYLEEDCPERRSAMATLAWSLKSFLRLFDPFLPYVTEELWSTSFAGTGNSASVHTSRWPTVEEIKEVRTPKNKKSWEAIVDVISKVRGAKTLAQKSLKWPVKKLIIEGSEESCTALSTVLGDLADGSNVSLESINLKHSSDSENTEGLFNVEVILAEQEG
;
A
#
# COMPACT_ATOMS: atom_id res chain seq x y z
N SER A 1 28.95 14.74 14.13
CA SER A 1 29.48 14.09 15.34
C SER A 1 30.18 15.05 16.32
N HIS A 2 30.47 16.32 15.97
CA HIS A 2 31.27 17.23 16.83
C HIS A 2 32.68 16.69 17.16
N TRP A 3 33.32 16.09 16.16
CA TRP A 3 34.69 15.60 16.26
C TRP A 3 35.65 16.69 16.76
N GLY A 4 36.51 16.35 17.73
CA GLY A 4 37.45 17.28 18.38
C GLY A 4 36.84 18.25 19.40
N ILE A 5 35.51 18.23 19.60
CA ILE A 5 34.80 19.14 20.52
C ILE A 5 34.00 18.37 21.57
N ASP A 6 33.31 17.29 21.18
CA ASP A 6 32.47 16.48 22.07
C ASP A 6 32.72 14.99 21.83
N ALA A 7 33.60 14.41 22.65
CA ALA A 7 34.06 13.03 22.51
C ALA A 7 32.93 12.02 22.76
N GLU A 8 32.05 12.27 23.73
CA GLU A 8 30.95 11.38 24.07
C GLU A 8 29.91 11.31 22.95
N ARG A 9 29.55 12.46 22.38
CA ARG A 9 28.67 12.49 21.20
C ARG A 9 29.34 11.87 19.98
N HIS A 10 30.64 12.08 19.80
CA HIS A 10 31.36 11.49 18.69
C HIS A 10 31.32 9.96 18.75
N LYS A 11 31.66 9.38 19.91
CA LYS A 11 31.64 7.92 20.14
C LYS A 11 30.26 7.28 19.91
N LYS A 12 29.17 8.02 20.14
CA LYS A 12 27.80 7.54 19.91
C LYS A 12 27.37 7.55 18.44
N LEU A 13 27.91 8.46 17.64
CA LEU A 13 27.43 8.73 16.27
C LEU A 13 28.39 8.27 15.18
N PHE A 14 29.64 7.94 15.53
CA PHE A 14 30.67 7.51 14.59
C PHE A 14 31.05 6.05 14.87
N PRO A 15 31.13 5.18 13.84
CA PRO A 15 30.78 5.43 12.44
C PRO A 15 29.25 5.60 12.25
N MET A 16 28.84 6.42 11.29
CA MET A 16 27.41 6.61 10.96
C MET A 16 26.85 5.37 10.24
N ASP A 17 25.55 5.11 10.32
CA ASP A 17 24.98 3.96 9.61
C ASP A 17 24.95 4.17 8.09
N MET A 18 24.54 5.35 7.62
CA MET A 18 24.34 5.60 6.18
C MET A 18 24.79 7.00 5.72
N ARG A 19 25.28 7.09 4.48
CA ARG A 19 25.60 8.34 3.77
C ARG A 19 24.84 8.42 2.43
N PRO A 20 23.74 9.20 2.35
CA PRO A 20 23.12 9.51 1.06
C PRO A 20 23.92 10.57 0.32
N GLN A 21 24.15 10.36 -0.99
CA GLN A 21 24.84 11.31 -1.87
C GLN A 21 24.65 10.98 -3.35
N ALA A 22 24.92 11.95 -4.23
CA ALA A 22 24.98 11.72 -5.66
C ALA A 22 26.32 11.11 -6.11
N HIS A 23 26.31 10.44 -7.26
CA HIS A 23 27.50 9.77 -7.81
C HIS A 23 28.64 10.74 -8.22
N ASP A 24 28.33 11.99 -8.54
CA ASP A 24 29.31 12.97 -9.04
C ASP A 24 30.27 13.49 -7.96
N ILE A 25 29.93 13.35 -6.68
CA ILE A 25 30.77 13.75 -5.54
C ILE A 25 31.52 12.58 -4.88
N ILE A 26 31.56 11.41 -5.52
CA ILE A 26 32.31 10.24 -5.00
C ILE A 26 33.81 10.54 -4.92
N ARG A 27 34.40 11.07 -5.99
CA ARG A 27 35.86 11.35 -6.06
C ARG A 27 36.29 12.58 -5.25
N THR A 28 35.34 13.37 -4.75
CA THR A 28 35.59 14.57 -3.96
C THR A 28 35.17 14.34 -2.52
N TRP A 29 33.90 14.59 -2.19
CA TRP A 29 33.39 14.55 -0.83
C TRP A 29 33.52 13.17 -0.19
N ALA A 30 33.11 12.12 -0.89
CA ALA A 30 33.15 10.78 -0.31
C ALA A 30 34.59 10.34 -0.05
N PHE A 31 35.46 10.45 -1.06
CA PHE A 31 36.88 10.14 -0.93
C PHE A 31 37.57 10.92 0.19
N VAL A 32 37.40 12.25 0.22
CA VAL A 32 38.03 13.09 1.24
C VAL A 32 37.53 12.75 2.63
N THR A 33 36.24 12.42 2.79
CA THR A 33 35.69 12.06 4.10
C THR A 33 36.22 10.70 4.57
N ILE A 34 36.30 9.71 3.67
CA ILE A 34 36.89 8.39 3.97
C ILE A 34 38.36 8.55 4.36
N ALA A 35 39.14 9.31 3.58
CA ALA A 35 40.56 9.53 3.86
C ALA A 35 40.78 10.24 5.21
N LYS A 36 39.97 11.25 5.53
CA LYS A 36 40.03 11.95 6.83
C LYS A 36 39.62 11.06 7.99
N ALA A 37 38.56 10.28 7.85
CA ALA A 37 38.13 9.32 8.87
C ALA A 37 39.23 8.30 9.15
N TRP A 38 39.88 7.77 8.11
CA TRP A 38 41.01 6.87 8.28
C TRP A 38 42.22 7.54 8.95
N LEU A 39 42.54 8.79 8.56
CA LEU A 39 43.67 9.53 9.12
C LEU A 39 43.49 9.81 10.62
N HIS A 40 42.28 10.19 11.04
CA HIS A 40 42.00 10.66 12.39
C HIS A 40 41.52 9.56 13.34
N GLU A 41 40.71 8.62 12.84
CA GLU A 41 40.02 7.59 13.65
C GLU A 41 40.45 6.16 13.31
N ARG A 42 41.20 5.95 12.22
CA ARG A 42 41.56 4.61 11.69
C ARG A 42 40.34 3.72 11.46
N GLU A 43 39.21 4.33 11.10
CA GLU A 43 37.93 3.65 10.89
C GLU A 43 37.17 4.25 9.70
N ILE A 44 36.20 3.50 9.17
CA ILE A 44 35.30 3.95 8.10
C ILE A 44 34.34 5.03 8.64
N PRO A 45 33.95 6.03 7.83
CA PRO A 45 33.06 7.09 8.31
C PRO A 45 31.58 6.69 8.38
N TRP A 46 31.19 5.69 7.60
CA TRP A 46 29.84 5.13 7.58
C TRP A 46 29.84 3.68 7.11
N LYS A 47 28.82 2.91 7.49
CA LYS A 47 28.65 1.50 7.10
C LYS A 47 28.10 1.33 5.68
N HIS A 48 27.15 2.19 5.28
CA HIS A 48 26.49 2.13 3.97
C HIS A 48 26.60 3.45 3.20
N ALA A 49 26.93 3.37 1.91
CA ALA A 49 26.90 4.52 1.00
C ALA A 49 25.72 4.37 0.02
N VAL A 50 24.75 5.28 0.11
CA VAL A 50 23.54 5.27 -0.71
C VAL A 50 23.73 6.27 -1.85
N ILE A 51 23.93 5.77 -3.06
CA ILE A 51 24.31 6.58 -4.22
C ILE A 51 23.10 6.86 -5.11
N SER A 52 22.75 8.12 -5.29
CA SER A 52 21.69 8.55 -6.21
C SER A 52 22.23 8.96 -7.59
N GLY A 53 21.37 8.90 -8.60
CA GLY A 53 21.59 9.57 -9.88
C GLY A 53 21.37 11.08 -9.81
N TRP A 54 21.38 11.73 -10.97
CA TRP A 54 20.94 13.10 -11.15
C TRP A 54 19.43 13.19 -11.33
N ILE A 55 18.88 14.37 -11.02
CA ILE A 55 17.57 14.75 -11.51
C ILE A 55 17.76 15.39 -12.88
N LEU A 56 17.11 14.84 -13.89
CA LEU A 56 17.12 15.33 -15.26
C LEU A 56 15.90 16.22 -15.51
N ASP A 57 16.00 17.15 -16.46
CA ASP A 57 14.85 17.90 -16.95
C ASP A 57 13.89 16.99 -17.74
N PRO A 58 12.69 17.48 -18.13
CA PRO A 58 11.73 16.68 -18.91
C PRO A 58 12.29 16.12 -20.23
N ASP A 59 13.31 16.76 -20.83
CA ASP A 59 14.01 16.29 -22.03
C ASP A 59 15.17 15.33 -21.72
N ARG A 60 15.28 14.88 -20.46
CA ARG A 60 16.34 13.99 -19.95
C ARG A 60 17.74 14.58 -20.01
N LYS A 61 17.88 15.90 -19.95
CA LYS A 61 19.16 16.59 -19.85
C LYS A 61 19.44 16.96 -18.40
N LYS A 62 20.72 16.97 -18.02
CA LYS A 62 21.14 17.41 -16.68
C LYS A 62 20.66 18.85 -16.41
N MET A 63 19.96 19.05 -15.29
CA MET A 63 19.64 20.38 -14.78
C MET A 63 20.88 21.08 -14.21
N SER A 64 21.14 22.33 -14.59
CA SER A 64 22.21 23.14 -13.99
C SER A 64 21.90 24.64 -14.04
N LYS A 65 22.34 25.38 -13.02
CA LYS A 65 22.16 26.85 -12.96
C LYS A 65 22.72 27.55 -14.21
N SER A 66 23.84 27.04 -14.74
CA SER A 66 24.46 27.54 -15.98
C SER A 66 23.63 27.30 -17.25
N LYS A 67 22.71 26.33 -17.24
CA LYS A 67 21.82 26.02 -18.37
C LYS A 67 20.44 26.68 -18.27
N GLY A 68 20.15 27.37 -17.16
CA GLY A 68 18.89 28.08 -16.95
C GLY A 68 17.64 27.20 -16.77
N ASN A 69 17.78 25.87 -16.76
CA ASN A 69 16.68 24.90 -16.63
C ASN A 69 16.44 24.44 -15.18
N VAL A 70 16.86 25.24 -14.19
CA VAL A 70 16.68 24.89 -12.76
C VAL A 70 15.29 25.33 -12.30
N VAL A 71 14.52 24.36 -11.83
CA VAL A 71 13.19 24.55 -11.28
C VAL A 71 13.29 24.58 -9.75
N THR A 72 12.81 25.64 -9.10
CA THR A 72 12.78 25.73 -7.63
C THR A 72 11.60 24.93 -7.07
N PRO A 73 11.76 24.14 -6.00
CA PRO A 73 10.67 23.29 -5.50
C PRO A 73 9.45 24.04 -4.95
N SER A 74 9.56 25.32 -4.57
CA SER A 74 8.52 26.03 -3.82
C SER A 74 7.16 26.01 -4.52
N HIS A 75 7.08 26.39 -5.79
CA HIS A 75 5.79 26.36 -6.52
C HIS A 75 5.25 24.92 -6.68
N LEU A 76 6.11 23.90 -6.73
CA LEU A 76 5.67 22.50 -6.79
C LEU A 76 5.06 22.05 -5.47
N LEU A 77 5.59 22.53 -4.34
CA LEU A 77 5.00 22.24 -3.04
C LEU A 77 3.62 22.89 -2.91
N ASP A 78 3.47 24.13 -3.40
CA ASP A 78 2.19 24.84 -3.39
C ASP A 78 1.14 24.17 -4.30
N GLU A 79 1.55 23.72 -5.50
CA GLU A 79 0.65 23.13 -6.50
C GLU A 79 0.35 21.64 -6.21
N TYR A 80 1.37 20.89 -5.78
CA TYR A 80 1.31 19.42 -5.66
C TYR A 80 1.29 18.87 -4.24
N SER A 81 1.38 19.74 -3.22
CA SER A 81 1.63 19.40 -1.81
C SER A 81 3.01 18.77 -1.54
N SER A 82 3.47 18.86 -0.30
CA SER A 82 4.70 18.21 0.15
C SER A 82 4.68 16.70 -0.06
N ASP A 83 3.54 16.03 0.20
CA ASP A 83 3.41 14.58 0.00
C ASP A 83 3.47 14.19 -1.48
N GLY A 84 2.86 14.98 -2.37
CA GLY A 84 2.96 14.75 -3.82
C GLY A 84 4.40 14.87 -4.34
N VAL A 85 5.16 15.84 -3.82
CA VAL A 85 6.59 16.01 -4.16
C VAL A 85 7.45 14.90 -3.57
N ARG A 86 7.20 14.49 -2.32
CA ARG A 86 7.90 13.36 -1.69
C ARG A 86 7.64 12.05 -2.42
N TYR A 87 6.38 11.78 -2.81
CA TYR A 87 6.02 10.61 -3.60
C TYR A 87 6.87 10.50 -4.88
N TRP A 88 6.99 11.60 -5.65
CA TRP A 88 7.84 11.61 -6.84
C TRP A 88 9.31 11.31 -6.50
N ALA A 89 9.86 11.95 -5.46
CA ALA A 89 11.24 11.72 -5.04
C ALA A 89 11.47 10.26 -4.59
N SER A 90 10.48 9.66 -3.93
CA SER A 90 10.52 8.27 -3.46
C SER A 90 10.38 7.24 -4.58
N LYS A 91 9.96 7.63 -5.79
CA LYS A 91 10.02 6.76 -6.98
C LYS A 91 11.40 6.72 -7.66
N ALA A 92 12.34 7.58 -7.25
CA ALA A 92 13.70 7.55 -7.77
C ALA A 92 14.45 6.29 -7.32
N ARG A 93 15.10 5.58 -8.23
CA ARG A 93 15.92 4.40 -7.91
C ARG A 93 17.37 4.79 -7.66
N LEU A 94 17.99 4.15 -6.68
CA LEU A 94 19.42 4.33 -6.39
C LEU A 94 20.27 3.94 -7.60
N GLY A 95 21.33 4.71 -7.85
CA GLY A 95 22.24 4.53 -8.98
C GLY A 95 21.68 4.94 -10.35
N ALA A 96 20.40 5.31 -10.45
CA ALA A 96 19.75 5.71 -11.70
C ALA A 96 19.38 7.19 -11.70
N ASP A 97 19.56 7.83 -12.85
CA ASP A 97 19.06 9.18 -13.09
C ASP A 97 17.53 9.16 -13.16
N THR A 98 16.89 10.19 -12.59
CA THR A 98 15.43 10.31 -12.53
C THR A 98 14.99 11.56 -13.27
N ALA A 99 14.06 11.41 -14.22
CA ALA A 99 13.50 12.55 -14.92
C ALA A 99 12.50 13.31 -14.04
N PHE A 100 12.57 14.63 -14.12
CA PHE A 100 11.56 15.51 -13.56
C PHE A 100 10.27 15.39 -14.39
N ASP A 101 9.20 14.87 -13.79
CA ASP A 101 7.94 14.62 -14.47
C ASP A 101 6.77 15.12 -13.62
N VAL A 102 6.16 16.23 -14.07
CA VAL A 102 4.98 16.86 -13.48
C VAL A 102 3.81 15.87 -13.35
N GLY A 103 3.69 14.92 -14.28
CA GLY A 103 2.67 13.88 -14.26
C GLY A 103 2.75 12.98 -13.04
N VAL A 104 3.96 12.68 -12.55
CA VAL A 104 4.14 11.81 -11.37
C VAL A 104 3.71 12.52 -10.07
N PHE A 105 3.88 13.83 -9.96
CA PHE A 105 3.36 14.60 -8.82
C PHE A 105 1.82 14.52 -8.74
N LYS A 106 1.15 14.59 -9.89
CA LYS A 106 -0.32 14.41 -9.99
C LYS A 106 -0.75 13.01 -9.55
N ILE A 107 0.06 11.99 -9.84
CA ILE A 107 -0.20 10.62 -9.35
C ILE A 107 -0.08 10.59 -7.82
N GLY A 108 0.95 11.20 -7.26
CA GLY A 108 1.12 11.33 -5.80
C GLY A 108 -0.08 12.01 -5.12
N GLN A 109 -0.57 13.13 -5.68
CA GLN A 109 -1.79 13.79 -5.18
C GLN A 109 -3.03 12.90 -5.23
N LYS A 110 -3.18 12.09 -6.29
CA LYS A 110 -4.28 11.14 -6.39
C LYS A 110 -4.18 10.07 -5.30
N LEU A 111 -2.97 9.60 -4.99
CA LEU A 111 -2.75 8.65 -3.90
C LEU A 111 -3.11 9.27 -2.53
N VAL A 112 -2.68 10.51 -2.26
CA VAL A 112 -3.06 11.27 -1.05
C VAL A 112 -4.59 11.37 -0.94
N THR A 113 -5.26 11.76 -2.03
CA THR A 113 -6.73 11.85 -2.08
C THR A 113 -7.40 10.50 -1.83
N LYS A 114 -6.83 9.41 -2.39
CA LYS A 114 -7.34 8.05 -2.20
C LYS A 114 -7.17 7.58 -0.76
N LEU A 115 -6.03 7.85 -0.11
CA LEU A 115 -5.79 7.60 1.32
C LEU A 115 -6.83 8.30 2.18
N PHE A 116 -7.09 9.58 1.91
CA PHE A 116 -8.10 10.34 2.63
C PHE A 116 -9.51 9.73 2.48
N ASN A 117 -9.92 9.43 1.25
CA ASN A 117 -11.24 8.85 0.98
C ASN A 117 -11.43 7.45 1.58
N ALA A 118 -10.43 6.58 1.47
CA ALA A 118 -10.45 5.25 2.08
C ALA A 118 -10.53 5.35 3.61
N SER A 119 -9.78 6.28 4.21
CA SER A 119 -9.80 6.51 5.66
C SER A 119 -11.15 7.02 6.12
N ARG A 120 -11.75 7.98 5.43
CA ARG A 120 -13.11 8.45 5.72
C ARG A 120 -14.14 7.33 5.66
N PHE A 121 -14.03 6.43 4.67
CA PHE A 121 -14.87 5.24 4.62
C PHE A 121 -14.70 4.38 5.87
N VAL A 122 -13.47 4.02 6.24
CA VAL A 122 -13.19 3.20 7.43
C VAL A 122 -13.70 3.89 8.70
N PHE A 123 -13.35 5.15 8.93
CA PHE A 123 -13.76 5.90 10.11
C PHE A 123 -15.28 5.96 10.26
N SER A 124 -16.01 6.22 9.17
CA SER A 124 -17.47 6.24 9.21
C SER A 124 -18.09 4.89 9.61
N HIS A 125 -17.44 3.76 9.28
CA HIS A 125 -17.90 2.44 9.70
C HIS A 125 -17.55 2.16 11.15
N LEU A 126 -16.34 2.54 11.60
CA LEU A 126 -15.94 2.40 13.00
C LEU A 126 -16.84 3.22 13.92
N GLU A 127 -17.14 4.47 13.57
CA GLU A 127 -18.06 5.35 14.30
C GLU A 127 -19.45 4.71 14.49
N ARG A 128 -19.97 4.02 13.47
CA ARG A 128 -21.27 3.32 13.54
C ARG A 128 -21.29 2.19 14.57
N THR A 129 -20.14 1.60 14.89
CA THR A 129 -20.06 0.55 15.92
C THR A 129 -20.12 1.10 17.34
N GLY A 130 -19.83 2.40 17.52
CA GLY A 130 -19.62 3.00 18.84
C GLY A 130 -18.36 2.52 19.57
N LEU A 131 -17.54 1.68 18.94
CA LEU A 131 -16.27 1.20 19.50
C LEU A 131 -15.16 2.21 19.21
N ASN A 132 -14.26 2.38 20.18
CA ASN A 132 -13.02 3.09 19.94
C ASN A 132 -12.13 2.24 19.00
N PRO A 133 -11.61 2.78 17.89
CA PRO A 133 -10.70 2.06 17.00
C PRO A 133 -9.47 1.45 17.70
N LEU A 134 -9.05 2.00 18.83
CA LEU A 134 -7.95 1.49 19.64
C LEU A 134 -8.29 0.19 20.41
N ASP A 135 -9.57 -0.05 20.67
CA ASP A 135 -10.04 -1.22 21.43
C ASP A 135 -10.31 -2.44 20.53
N ILE A 136 -10.30 -2.25 19.21
CA ILE A 136 -10.58 -3.29 18.24
C ILE A 136 -9.41 -4.29 18.19
N GLN A 137 -9.71 -5.53 18.56
CA GLN A 137 -8.72 -6.60 18.64
C GLN A 137 -8.55 -7.31 17.29
N VAL A 138 -7.29 -7.56 16.93
CA VAL A 138 -6.91 -8.32 15.72
C VAL A 138 -7.43 -9.76 15.76
N SER A 139 -7.61 -10.34 16.95
CA SER A 139 -8.18 -11.68 17.14
C SER A 139 -9.63 -11.83 16.67
N ASN A 140 -10.34 -10.72 16.43
CA ASN A 140 -11.67 -10.73 15.83
C ASN A 140 -11.65 -11.02 14.32
N ILE A 141 -10.48 -10.94 13.67
CA ILE A 141 -10.34 -11.24 12.24
C ILE A 141 -10.44 -12.75 12.03
N GLN A 142 -11.61 -13.23 11.62
CA GLN A 142 -11.94 -14.66 11.55
C GLN A 142 -12.62 -15.07 10.24
N HIS A 143 -13.32 -14.12 9.59
CA HIS A 143 -14.02 -14.39 8.33
C HIS A 143 -13.01 -14.72 7.22
N GLU A 144 -13.39 -15.63 6.32
CA GLU A 144 -12.47 -16.15 5.30
C GLU A 144 -11.87 -15.06 4.40
N LEU A 145 -12.69 -14.21 3.77
CA LEU A 145 -12.19 -13.09 2.97
C LEU A 145 -11.26 -12.15 3.77
N ASP A 146 -11.53 -11.96 5.05
CA ASP A 146 -10.73 -11.07 5.87
C ASP A 146 -9.35 -11.69 6.14
N CYS A 147 -9.30 -13.00 6.44
CA CYS A 147 -8.05 -13.74 6.59
C CYS A 147 -7.23 -13.77 5.28
N THR A 148 -7.87 -13.83 4.11
CA THR A 148 -7.15 -13.82 2.83
C THR A 148 -6.48 -12.47 2.56
N LEU A 149 -7.14 -11.34 2.88
CA LEU A 149 -6.52 -10.03 2.82
C LEU A 149 -5.34 -9.90 3.80
N ILE A 150 -5.48 -10.40 5.04
CA ILE A 150 -4.39 -10.35 6.02
C ILE A 150 -3.19 -11.17 5.55
N GLU A 151 -3.40 -12.34 4.94
CA GLU A 151 -2.31 -13.13 4.36
C GLU A 151 -1.56 -12.36 3.27
N GLN A 152 -2.26 -11.61 2.42
CA GLN A 152 -1.61 -10.73 1.42
C GLN A 152 -0.80 -9.62 2.09
N LEU A 153 -1.35 -9.00 3.14
CA LEU A 153 -0.65 -7.97 3.90
C LEU A 153 0.58 -8.50 4.65
N ARG A 154 0.62 -9.79 5.02
CA ARG A 154 1.85 -10.41 5.56
C ARG A 154 3.00 -10.31 4.55
N SER A 155 2.75 -10.70 3.31
CA SER A 155 3.75 -10.64 2.23
C SER A 155 4.17 -9.20 1.96
N VAL A 156 3.22 -8.27 1.84
CA VAL A 156 3.50 -6.85 1.60
C VAL A 156 4.37 -6.25 2.70
N ILE A 157 4.07 -6.54 3.98
CA ILE A 157 4.87 -6.08 5.11
C ILE A 157 6.29 -6.68 5.03
N ALA A 158 6.42 -7.98 4.80
CA ALA A 158 7.72 -8.64 4.72
C ALA A 158 8.58 -8.09 3.57
N GLU A 159 8.02 -8.00 2.37
CA GLU A 159 8.69 -7.53 1.16
C GLU A 159 9.05 -6.05 1.24
N SER A 160 8.15 -5.20 1.76
CA SER A 160 8.43 -3.77 1.95
C SER A 160 9.50 -3.54 3.02
N THR A 161 9.50 -4.35 4.09
CA THR A 161 10.56 -4.32 5.12
C THR A 161 11.90 -4.72 4.52
N GLU A 162 11.95 -5.83 3.78
CA GLU A 162 13.19 -6.28 3.12
C GLU A 162 13.71 -5.26 2.11
N ALA A 163 12.82 -4.61 1.36
CA ALA A 163 13.19 -3.55 0.44
C ALA A 163 13.82 -2.36 1.19
N PHE A 164 13.24 -1.92 2.31
CA PHE A 164 13.84 -0.88 3.15
C PHE A 164 15.20 -1.27 3.75
N GLU A 165 15.36 -2.50 4.24
CA GLU A 165 16.64 -3.02 4.75
C GLU A 165 17.74 -3.02 3.67
N LYS A 166 17.35 -3.14 2.39
CA LYS A 166 18.24 -3.04 1.22
C LYS A 166 18.36 -1.62 0.66
N PHE A 167 17.78 -0.62 1.32
CA PHE A 167 17.68 0.77 0.86
C PHE A 167 16.88 0.97 -0.44
N ASP A 168 16.11 -0.02 -0.88
CA ASP A 168 15.22 0.06 -2.05
C ASP A 168 13.83 0.59 -1.67
N TYR A 169 13.81 1.85 -1.24
CA TYR A 169 12.58 2.54 -0.84
C TYR A 169 11.56 2.68 -1.98
N ALA A 170 12.00 2.64 -3.24
CA ALA A 170 11.12 2.72 -4.40
C ALA A 170 10.27 1.45 -4.55
N SER A 171 10.88 0.28 -4.36
CA SER A 171 10.16 -0.99 -4.33
C SER A 171 9.23 -1.09 -3.11
N ALA A 172 9.66 -0.62 -1.94
CA ALA A 172 8.77 -0.58 -0.76
C ALA A 172 7.52 0.28 -0.99
N LEU A 173 7.67 1.46 -1.61
CA LEU A 173 6.54 2.29 -2.01
C LEU A 173 5.64 1.57 -3.03
N GLN A 174 6.22 0.93 -4.04
CA GLN A 174 5.47 0.21 -5.07
C GLN A 174 4.63 -0.93 -4.46
N ASN A 175 5.24 -1.79 -3.64
CA ASN A 175 4.56 -2.91 -2.98
C ASN A 175 3.40 -2.42 -2.12
N THR A 176 3.62 -1.35 -1.35
CA THR A 176 2.60 -0.74 -0.49
C THR A 176 1.46 -0.13 -1.33
N GLU A 177 1.81 0.60 -2.39
CA GLU A 177 0.84 1.27 -3.27
C GLU A 177 -0.06 0.26 -3.98
N GLU A 178 0.50 -0.79 -4.58
CA GLU A 178 -0.26 -1.84 -5.27
C GLU A 178 -1.23 -2.55 -4.31
N ALA A 179 -0.77 -2.91 -3.11
CA ALA A 179 -1.61 -3.51 -2.09
C ALA A 179 -2.73 -2.58 -1.62
N PHE A 180 -2.44 -1.29 -1.45
CA PHE A 180 -3.42 -0.29 -1.04
C PHE A 180 -4.50 -0.05 -2.09
N TRP A 181 -4.14 0.02 -3.37
CA TRP A 181 -5.11 0.09 -4.47
C TRP A 181 -5.99 -1.16 -4.51
N SER A 182 -5.40 -2.35 -4.38
CA SER A 182 -6.16 -3.61 -4.32
C SER A 182 -7.13 -3.66 -3.12
N PHE A 183 -6.70 -3.20 -1.94
CA PHE A 183 -7.56 -3.03 -0.77
C PHE A 183 -8.73 -2.09 -1.07
N CYS A 184 -8.45 -0.92 -1.64
CA CYS A 184 -9.49 0.07 -1.90
C CYS A 184 -10.49 -0.36 -2.97
N ASP A 185 -10.00 -0.93 -4.07
CA ASP A 185 -10.83 -1.22 -5.22
C ASP A 185 -11.58 -2.54 -5.07
N ASN A 186 -11.05 -3.47 -4.27
CA ASN A 186 -11.64 -4.80 -4.08
C ASN A 186 -12.21 -4.97 -2.67
N TYR A 187 -11.37 -4.88 -1.63
CA TYR A 187 -11.81 -5.21 -0.27
C TYR A 187 -12.90 -4.27 0.24
N LEU A 188 -12.74 -2.95 0.05
CA LEU A 188 -13.75 -1.96 0.50
C LEU A 188 -15.10 -2.14 -0.18
N GLU A 189 -15.16 -2.76 -1.36
CA GLU A 189 -16.41 -3.11 -2.03
C GLU A 189 -16.99 -4.43 -1.49
N LEU A 190 -16.15 -5.47 -1.40
CA LEU A 190 -16.55 -6.81 -0.94
C LEU A 190 -17.06 -6.81 0.51
N VAL A 191 -16.44 -6.02 1.38
CA VAL A 191 -16.76 -5.99 2.82
C VAL A 191 -18.08 -5.28 3.14
N LYS A 192 -18.64 -4.48 2.21
CA LYS A 192 -19.75 -3.56 2.49
C LYS A 192 -20.90 -4.23 3.20
N LYS A 193 -21.41 -5.36 2.69
CA LYS A 193 -22.59 -5.98 3.29
C LYS A 193 -22.35 -6.36 4.76
N ARG A 194 -21.18 -6.93 5.08
CA ARG A 194 -20.78 -7.21 6.48
C ARG A 194 -20.56 -5.94 7.29
N SER A 195 -19.96 -4.91 6.72
CA SER A 195 -19.65 -3.67 7.44
C SER A 195 -20.90 -2.83 7.75
N TYR A 196 -21.99 -3.02 7.01
CA TYR A 196 -23.27 -2.33 7.23
C TYR A 196 -24.23 -3.06 8.17
N LEU A 197 -23.90 -4.28 8.63
CA LEU A 197 -24.75 -5.00 9.58
C LEU A 197 -24.97 -4.17 10.86
N GLU A 198 -26.22 -4.08 11.31
CA GLU A 198 -26.57 -3.36 12.54
C GLU A 198 -26.30 -4.21 13.79
N GLU A 199 -26.55 -5.52 13.69
CA GLU A 199 -26.32 -6.47 14.76
C GLU A 199 -24.83 -6.68 15.01
N ASP A 200 -24.47 -6.80 16.28
CA ASP A 200 -23.13 -7.18 16.68
C ASP A 200 -22.88 -8.68 16.53
N CYS A 201 -22.51 -9.10 15.32
CA CYS A 201 -22.20 -10.49 14.99
C CYS A 201 -20.70 -10.71 14.68
N PRO A 202 -20.20 -11.96 14.71
CA PRO A 202 -18.81 -12.29 14.35
C PRO A 202 -18.38 -11.77 12.99
N GLU A 203 -19.27 -11.80 11.99
CA GLU A 203 -19.03 -11.32 10.63
C GLU A 203 -18.74 -9.82 10.61
N ARG A 204 -19.54 -9.04 11.33
CA ARG A 204 -19.35 -7.58 11.45
C ARG A 204 -18.06 -7.26 12.22
N ARG A 205 -17.81 -7.95 13.34
CA ARG A 205 -16.59 -7.74 14.14
C ARG A 205 -15.32 -8.04 13.34
N SER A 206 -15.33 -9.11 12.54
CA SER A 206 -14.22 -9.45 11.63
C SER A 206 -13.99 -8.36 10.59
N ALA A 207 -15.05 -7.87 9.93
CA ALA A 207 -14.96 -6.78 8.97
C ALA A 207 -14.37 -5.49 9.60
N MET A 208 -14.84 -5.11 10.80
CA MET A 208 -14.37 -3.91 11.50
C MET A 208 -12.90 -4.03 11.93
N ALA A 209 -12.51 -5.20 12.45
CA ALA A 209 -11.14 -5.49 12.82
C ALA A 209 -10.19 -5.42 11.62
N THR A 210 -10.59 -5.99 10.49
CA THR A 210 -9.78 -5.96 9.27
C THR A 210 -9.69 -4.57 8.67
N LEU A 211 -10.79 -3.80 8.63
CA LEU A 211 -10.76 -2.40 8.16
C LEU A 211 -9.84 -1.53 9.04
N ALA A 212 -9.98 -1.61 10.36
CA ALA A 212 -9.18 -0.82 11.30
C ALA A 212 -7.70 -1.19 11.22
N TRP A 213 -7.38 -2.50 11.30
CA TRP A 213 -5.99 -2.95 11.30
C TRP A 213 -5.31 -2.69 9.95
N SER A 214 -5.98 -3.00 8.83
CA SER A 214 -5.40 -2.79 7.50
C SER A 214 -5.10 -1.31 7.26
N LEU A 215 -6.03 -0.41 7.61
CA LEU A 215 -5.79 1.03 7.47
C LEU A 215 -4.63 1.50 8.34
N LYS A 216 -4.57 1.10 9.63
CA LYS A 216 -3.43 1.42 10.50
C LYS A 216 -2.10 0.93 9.94
N SER A 217 -2.09 -0.24 9.31
CA SER A 217 -0.89 -0.79 8.66
C SER A 217 -0.50 0.01 7.42
N PHE A 218 -1.46 0.35 6.54
CA PHE A 218 -1.18 1.20 5.38
C PHE A 218 -0.65 2.59 5.76
N LEU A 219 -1.25 3.25 6.76
CA LEU A 219 -0.76 4.57 7.20
C LEU A 219 0.70 4.50 7.64
N ARG A 220 1.10 3.45 8.36
CA ARG A 220 2.50 3.26 8.80
C ARG A 220 3.43 2.88 7.65
N LEU A 221 2.98 2.05 6.70
CA LEU A 221 3.76 1.72 5.50
C LEU A 221 4.00 2.95 4.62
N PHE A 222 3.01 3.84 4.51
CA PHE A 222 3.12 5.07 3.73
C PHE A 222 3.86 6.20 4.44
N ASP A 223 3.97 6.18 5.77
CA ASP A 223 4.49 7.30 6.56
C ASP A 223 5.88 7.81 6.14
N PRO A 224 6.87 6.94 5.83
CA PRO A 224 8.17 7.41 5.33
C PRO A 224 8.08 8.21 4.03
N PHE A 225 7.01 8.01 3.26
CA PHE A 225 6.78 8.60 1.94
C PHE A 225 5.85 9.81 2.01
N LEU A 226 4.73 9.69 2.72
CA LEU A 226 3.61 10.65 2.73
C LEU A 226 3.29 11.14 4.16
N PRO A 227 4.26 11.72 4.89
CA PRO A 227 4.16 11.97 6.32
C PRO A 227 3.01 12.91 6.72
N TYR A 228 2.59 13.84 5.86
CA TYR A 228 1.60 14.83 6.27
C TYR A 228 0.18 14.23 6.29
N VAL A 229 -0.22 13.55 5.21
CA VAL A 229 -1.54 12.90 5.15
C VAL A 229 -1.63 11.72 6.13
N THR A 230 -0.55 10.97 6.34
CA THR A 230 -0.56 9.84 7.29
C THR A 230 -0.74 10.32 8.72
N GLU A 231 -0.11 11.42 9.12
CA GLU A 231 -0.28 12.02 10.46
C GLU A 231 -1.67 12.63 10.66
N GLU A 232 -2.21 13.34 9.66
CA GLU A 232 -3.57 13.88 9.72
C GLU A 232 -4.62 12.77 9.93
N LEU A 233 -4.49 11.67 9.17
CA LEU A 233 -5.40 10.54 9.26
C LEU A 233 -5.20 9.74 10.56
N TRP A 234 -3.95 9.58 11.00
CA TRP A 234 -3.65 8.91 12.26
C TRP A 234 -4.22 9.68 13.45
N SER A 235 -3.97 10.99 13.51
CA SER A 235 -4.44 11.85 14.61
C SER A 235 -5.96 11.91 14.73
N THR A 236 -6.68 11.73 13.61
CA THR A 236 -8.15 11.74 13.59
C THR A 236 -8.79 10.55 14.32
N SER A 237 -8.20 9.35 14.28
CA SER A 237 -8.88 8.14 14.78
C SER A 237 -7.99 7.08 15.43
N PHE A 238 -6.66 7.21 15.34
CA PHE A 238 -5.71 6.21 15.84
C PHE A 238 -4.67 6.77 16.81
N ALA A 239 -4.69 8.07 17.10
CA ALA A 239 -3.84 8.66 18.13
C ALA A 239 -4.18 8.08 19.52
N GLY A 240 -3.21 7.36 20.08
CA GLY A 240 -3.22 6.88 21.45
C GLY A 240 -2.25 7.66 22.34
N THR A 241 -1.60 6.97 23.27
CA THR A 241 -0.59 7.54 24.18
C THR A 241 0.81 7.01 23.89
N GLY A 242 1.85 7.76 24.25
CA GLY A 242 3.23 7.33 24.05
C GLY A 242 3.56 7.16 22.56
N ASN A 243 4.14 6.03 22.17
CA ASN A 243 4.56 5.79 20.77
C ASN A 243 3.40 5.73 19.77
N SER A 244 2.15 5.54 20.20
CA SER A 244 0.98 5.56 19.31
C SER A 244 0.33 6.94 19.20
N ALA A 245 0.89 7.98 19.83
CA ALA A 245 0.35 9.34 19.75
C ALA A 245 0.43 9.96 18.34
N SER A 246 1.46 9.59 17.58
CA SER A 246 1.71 10.02 16.19
C SER A 246 2.12 8.80 15.36
N VAL A 247 1.80 8.81 14.06
CA VAL A 247 2.25 7.74 13.17
C VAL A 247 3.77 7.72 13.06
N HIS A 248 4.43 8.89 13.12
CA HIS A 248 5.88 9.04 13.05
C HIS A 248 6.63 8.40 14.22
N THR A 249 5.97 8.28 15.38
CA THR A 249 6.54 7.61 16.56
C THR A 249 6.08 6.16 16.69
N SER A 250 5.13 5.76 15.85
CA SER A 250 4.57 4.41 15.87
C SER A 250 5.57 3.40 15.30
N ARG A 251 5.46 2.14 15.73
CA ARG A 251 6.33 1.08 15.22
C ARG A 251 5.91 0.71 13.80
N TRP A 252 6.90 0.50 12.95
CA TRP A 252 6.73 -0.15 11.65
C TRP A 252 5.86 -1.42 11.80
N PRO A 253 4.87 -1.66 10.91
CA PRO A 253 4.01 -2.82 11.02
C PRO A 253 4.84 -4.10 10.90
N THR A 254 4.51 -5.09 11.73
CA THR A 254 5.19 -6.38 11.73
C THR A 254 4.19 -7.52 11.59
N VAL A 255 4.63 -8.63 11.00
CA VAL A 255 3.83 -9.87 10.87
C VAL A 255 3.46 -10.47 12.24
N GLU A 256 4.18 -10.10 13.30
CA GLU A 256 3.92 -10.51 14.67
C GLU A 256 2.60 -9.91 15.20
N GLU A 257 2.22 -8.70 14.75
CA GLU A 257 0.95 -8.06 15.15
C GLU A 257 -0.29 -8.85 14.73
N ILE A 258 -0.15 -9.70 13.72
CA ILE A 258 -1.23 -10.50 13.14
C ILE A 258 -1.02 -12.00 13.34
N LYS A 259 -0.09 -12.43 14.20
CA LYS A 259 0.17 -13.87 14.42
C LYS A 259 -1.08 -14.68 14.83
N GLU A 260 -2.04 -14.04 15.49
CA GLU A 260 -3.28 -14.66 15.96
C GLU A 260 -4.31 -14.84 14.84
N VAL A 261 -4.15 -14.13 13.73
CA VAL A 261 -5.00 -14.30 12.55
C VAL A 261 -4.60 -15.59 11.84
N ARG A 262 -5.54 -16.53 11.79
CA ARG A 262 -5.36 -17.81 11.10
C ARG A 262 -5.00 -17.60 9.62
N THR A 263 -4.32 -18.58 9.04
CA THR A 263 -4.16 -18.64 7.59
C THR A 263 -5.52 -18.88 6.91
N PRO A 264 -5.73 -18.34 5.70
CA PRO A 264 -6.92 -18.66 4.91
C PRO A 264 -6.97 -20.16 4.58
N LYS A 265 -8.19 -20.68 4.33
CA LYS A 265 -8.43 -22.07 3.92
C LYS A 265 -7.72 -22.39 2.60
N ASN A 266 -7.58 -21.40 1.72
CA ASN A 266 -6.81 -21.52 0.49
C ASN A 266 -6.03 -20.22 0.23
N LYS A 267 -4.74 -20.32 -0.08
CA LYS A 267 -3.85 -19.17 -0.28
C LYS A 267 -4.19 -18.37 -1.54
N LYS A 268 -4.79 -19.00 -2.55
CA LYS A 268 -5.19 -18.38 -3.82
C LYS A 268 -6.56 -17.71 -3.77
N SER A 269 -7.28 -17.76 -2.64
CA SER A 269 -8.64 -17.23 -2.55
C SER A 269 -8.73 -15.73 -2.83
N TRP A 270 -7.73 -14.95 -2.42
CA TRP A 270 -7.67 -13.52 -2.71
C TRP A 270 -7.49 -13.23 -4.20
N GLU A 271 -6.50 -13.84 -4.84
CA GLU A 271 -6.25 -13.70 -6.27
C GLU A 271 -7.48 -14.13 -7.09
N ALA A 272 -8.11 -15.24 -6.68
CA ALA A 272 -9.29 -15.78 -7.33
C ALA A 272 -10.48 -14.80 -7.29
N ILE A 273 -10.81 -14.24 -6.12
CA ILE A 273 -11.94 -13.32 -6.00
C ILE A 273 -11.67 -11.98 -6.70
N VAL A 274 -10.43 -11.47 -6.64
CA VAL A 274 -10.02 -10.23 -7.31
C VAL A 274 -10.12 -10.37 -8.83
N ASP A 275 -9.70 -11.50 -9.41
CA ASP A 275 -9.82 -11.76 -10.84
C ASP A 275 -11.29 -11.69 -11.28
N VAL A 276 -12.18 -12.43 -10.61
CA VAL A 276 -13.60 -12.47 -11.00
C VAL A 276 -14.30 -11.13 -10.78
N ILE A 277 -14.12 -10.46 -9.63
CA ILE A 277 -14.80 -9.19 -9.37
C ILE A 277 -14.31 -8.08 -10.30
N SER A 278 -13.05 -8.12 -10.75
CA SER A 278 -12.56 -7.19 -11.79
C SER A 278 -13.33 -7.37 -13.11
N LYS A 279 -13.54 -8.62 -13.54
CA LYS A 279 -14.29 -8.97 -14.76
C LYS A 279 -15.77 -8.59 -14.65
N VAL A 280 -16.40 -8.81 -13.50
CA VAL A 280 -17.78 -8.36 -13.25
C VAL A 280 -17.89 -6.83 -13.35
N ARG A 281 -16.97 -6.08 -12.75
CA ARG A 281 -16.95 -4.61 -12.84
C ARG A 281 -16.69 -4.12 -14.26
N GLY A 282 -15.79 -4.78 -14.99
CA GLY A 282 -15.53 -4.53 -16.41
C GLY A 282 -16.80 -4.68 -17.25
N ALA A 283 -17.52 -5.80 -17.09
CA ALA A 283 -18.78 -6.05 -17.79
C ALA A 283 -19.85 -4.99 -17.48
N LYS A 284 -20.02 -4.60 -16.21
CA LYS A 284 -20.96 -3.52 -15.83
C LYS A 284 -20.57 -2.18 -16.47
N THR A 285 -19.28 -1.87 -16.50
CA THR A 285 -18.76 -0.62 -17.09
C THR A 285 -18.98 -0.58 -18.60
N LEU A 286 -18.70 -1.69 -19.30
CA LEU A 286 -18.95 -1.82 -20.74
C LEU A 286 -20.44 -1.66 -21.08
N ALA A 287 -21.32 -2.18 -20.22
CA ALA A 287 -22.77 -2.00 -20.34
C ALA A 287 -23.28 -0.63 -19.85
N GLN A 288 -22.38 0.29 -19.46
CA GLN A 288 -22.71 1.59 -18.88
C GLN A 288 -23.68 1.51 -17.68
N LYS A 289 -23.58 0.44 -16.89
CA LYS A 289 -24.37 0.22 -15.69
C LYS A 289 -23.56 0.57 -14.44
N SER A 290 -24.26 1.01 -13.39
CA SER A 290 -23.63 1.26 -12.09
C SER A 290 -23.09 -0.03 -11.48
N LEU A 291 -22.10 0.06 -10.59
CA LEU A 291 -21.56 -1.11 -9.89
C LEU A 291 -22.60 -1.85 -9.05
N LYS A 292 -23.65 -1.14 -8.61
CA LYS A 292 -24.78 -1.71 -7.88
C LYS A 292 -25.79 -2.42 -8.78
N TRP A 293 -25.65 -2.34 -10.11
CA TRP A 293 -26.59 -3.00 -11.02
C TRP A 293 -26.59 -4.52 -10.78
N PRO A 294 -27.76 -5.15 -10.63
CA PRO A 294 -27.83 -6.57 -10.33
C PRO A 294 -27.34 -7.42 -11.52
N VAL A 295 -26.64 -8.49 -11.18
CA VAL A 295 -26.23 -9.53 -12.13
C VAL A 295 -27.25 -10.65 -12.02
N LYS A 296 -27.87 -11.01 -13.14
CA LYS A 296 -28.88 -12.07 -13.23
C LYS A 296 -28.24 -13.45 -13.15
N LYS A 297 -27.09 -13.63 -13.77
CA LYS A 297 -26.35 -14.91 -13.79
C LYS A 297 -24.87 -14.67 -14.01
N LEU A 298 -24.04 -15.42 -13.30
CA LEU A 298 -22.59 -15.36 -13.39
C LEU A 298 -22.06 -16.77 -13.68
N ILE A 299 -21.35 -16.95 -14.79
CA ILE A 299 -20.73 -18.23 -15.15
C ILE A 299 -19.22 -18.05 -15.06
N ILE A 300 -18.57 -18.90 -14.28
CA ILE A 300 -17.15 -18.81 -13.95
C ILE A 300 -16.51 -20.15 -14.29
N GLU A 301 -15.57 -20.13 -15.22
CA GLU A 301 -14.86 -21.31 -15.71
C GLU A 301 -13.37 -21.16 -15.43
N GLY A 302 -12.75 -22.16 -14.79
CA GLY A 302 -11.31 -22.15 -14.49
C GLY A 302 -10.78 -23.52 -14.07
N SER A 303 -9.52 -23.56 -13.68
CA SER A 303 -8.88 -24.79 -13.19
C SER A 303 -9.52 -25.28 -11.88
N GLU A 304 -9.41 -26.58 -11.60
CA GLU A 304 -9.91 -27.18 -10.35
C GLU A 304 -9.36 -26.46 -9.11
N GLU A 305 -8.07 -26.14 -9.12
CA GLU A 305 -7.40 -25.41 -8.03
C GLU A 305 -8.00 -24.01 -7.82
N SER A 306 -8.19 -23.25 -8.90
CA SER A 306 -8.71 -21.88 -8.84
C SER A 306 -10.17 -21.87 -8.36
N CYS A 307 -11.00 -22.76 -8.91
CA CYS A 307 -12.39 -22.91 -8.47
C CYS A 307 -12.48 -23.33 -6.99
N THR A 308 -11.61 -24.23 -6.54
CA THR A 308 -11.53 -24.61 -5.12
C THR A 308 -11.20 -23.41 -4.25
N ALA A 309 -10.25 -22.56 -4.66
CA ALA A 309 -9.93 -21.32 -3.95
C ALA A 309 -11.13 -20.36 -3.91
N LEU A 310 -11.75 -20.09 -5.06
CA LEU A 310 -12.90 -19.17 -5.15
C LEU A 310 -14.09 -19.62 -4.32
N SER A 311 -14.34 -20.93 -4.24
CA SER A 311 -15.46 -21.50 -3.48
C SER A 311 -15.44 -21.09 -2.00
N THR A 312 -14.25 -20.84 -1.43
CA THR A 312 -14.09 -20.43 -0.02
C THR A 312 -14.63 -19.03 0.29
N VAL A 313 -14.77 -18.19 -0.74
CA VAL A 313 -15.17 -16.77 -0.66
C VAL A 313 -16.33 -16.44 -1.60
N LEU A 314 -17.11 -17.45 -2.01
CA LEU A 314 -18.19 -17.28 -2.97
C LEU A 314 -19.31 -16.37 -2.46
N GLY A 315 -19.58 -16.40 -1.15
CA GLY A 315 -20.55 -15.50 -0.48
C GLY A 315 -20.18 -14.04 -0.64
N ASP A 316 -18.91 -13.72 -0.40
CA ASP A 316 -18.36 -12.37 -0.60
C ASP A 316 -18.45 -11.93 -2.06
N LEU A 317 -18.11 -12.82 -2.99
CA LEU A 317 -18.21 -12.53 -4.42
C LEU A 317 -19.66 -12.23 -4.81
N ALA A 318 -20.61 -13.02 -4.32
CA ALA A 318 -22.03 -12.85 -4.60
C ALA A 318 -22.52 -11.48 -4.14
N ASP A 319 -22.19 -11.12 -2.90
CA ASP A 319 -22.55 -9.85 -2.29
C ASP A 319 -21.89 -8.67 -2.99
N GLY A 320 -20.58 -8.74 -3.25
CA GLY A 320 -19.84 -7.68 -3.95
C GLY A 320 -20.23 -7.51 -5.43
N SER A 321 -20.75 -8.57 -6.05
CA SER A 321 -21.19 -8.55 -7.45
C SER A 321 -22.69 -8.22 -7.62
N ASN A 322 -23.45 -8.14 -6.53
CA ASN A 322 -24.91 -8.06 -6.54
C ASN A 322 -25.56 -9.17 -7.40
N VAL A 323 -25.22 -10.42 -7.08
CA VAL A 323 -25.77 -11.64 -7.69
C VAL A 323 -26.22 -12.58 -6.57
N SER A 324 -27.30 -13.34 -6.79
CA SER A 324 -27.64 -14.40 -5.82
C SER A 324 -26.63 -15.55 -5.93
N LEU A 325 -26.29 -16.17 -4.80
CA LEU A 325 -25.35 -17.31 -4.75
C LEU A 325 -25.78 -18.45 -5.69
N GLU A 326 -27.07 -18.73 -5.76
CA GLU A 326 -27.68 -19.75 -6.62
C GLU A 326 -27.52 -19.44 -8.12
N SER A 327 -27.30 -18.17 -8.48
CA SER A 327 -27.10 -17.72 -9.86
C SER A 327 -25.64 -17.72 -10.28
N ILE A 328 -24.72 -18.15 -9.41
CA ILE A 328 -23.31 -18.35 -9.74
C ILE A 328 -23.10 -19.81 -10.14
N ASN A 329 -22.66 -20.02 -11.39
CA ASN A 329 -22.28 -21.34 -11.88
C ASN A 329 -20.75 -21.41 -12.00
N LEU A 330 -20.13 -22.11 -11.05
CA LEU A 330 -18.70 -22.38 -11.04
C LEU A 330 -18.43 -23.74 -11.70
N LYS A 331 -17.69 -23.72 -12.80
CA LYS A 331 -17.36 -24.92 -13.59
C LYS A 331 -15.86 -25.14 -13.65
N HIS A 332 -15.47 -26.41 -13.63
CA HIS A 332 -14.08 -26.82 -13.83
C HIS A 332 -13.85 -27.12 -15.31
N SER A 333 -12.75 -26.60 -15.86
CA SER A 333 -12.28 -26.96 -17.20
C SER A 333 -10.88 -27.57 -17.10
N SER A 334 -10.67 -28.72 -17.73
CA SER A 334 -9.35 -29.37 -17.84
C SER A 334 -8.45 -28.71 -18.89
N ASP A 335 -9.02 -27.90 -19.79
CA ASP A 335 -8.33 -27.39 -21.00
C ASP A 335 -8.20 -25.86 -21.05
N SER A 336 -8.41 -25.14 -19.94
CA SER A 336 -8.28 -23.68 -19.97
C SER A 336 -6.82 -23.22 -19.84
N GLU A 337 -6.06 -23.28 -20.95
CA GLU A 337 -5.04 -22.25 -21.18
C GLU A 337 -5.78 -20.92 -21.34
N ASN A 338 -5.97 -20.22 -20.22
CA ASN A 338 -6.60 -18.90 -20.22
C ASN A 338 -5.52 -17.85 -20.48
N THR A 339 -5.67 -17.07 -21.55
CA THR A 339 -4.75 -15.99 -21.90
C THR A 339 -4.98 -14.72 -21.07
N GLU A 340 -6.12 -14.59 -20.38
CA GLU A 340 -6.53 -13.39 -19.64
C GLU A 340 -6.93 -13.69 -18.17
N GLY A 341 -6.00 -14.23 -17.37
CA GLY A 341 -6.16 -14.41 -15.92
C GLY A 341 -6.59 -15.81 -15.48
N LEU A 342 -7.14 -15.95 -14.27
CA LEU A 342 -7.44 -17.25 -13.65
C LEU A 342 -8.75 -17.87 -14.16
N PHE A 343 -9.75 -17.04 -14.50
CA PHE A 343 -11.08 -17.50 -14.89
C PHE A 343 -11.58 -16.91 -16.21
N ASN A 344 -12.34 -17.68 -16.98
CA ASN A 344 -13.25 -17.15 -17.99
C ASN A 344 -14.57 -16.80 -17.29
N VAL A 345 -15.01 -15.55 -17.41
CA VAL A 345 -16.19 -15.04 -16.68
C VAL A 345 -17.22 -14.49 -17.66
N GLU A 346 -18.38 -15.13 -17.72
CA GLU A 346 -19.54 -14.62 -18.45
C GLU A 346 -20.52 -13.96 -17.48
N VAL A 347 -20.86 -12.69 -17.74
CA VAL A 347 -21.69 -11.86 -16.87
C VAL A 347 -22.99 -11.51 -17.59
N ILE A 348 -24.11 -12.04 -17.09
CA ILE A 348 -25.44 -11.72 -17.60
C ILE A 348 -26.08 -10.73 -16.63
N LEU A 349 -26.20 -9.48 -17.05
CA LEU A 349 -26.82 -8.42 -16.25
C LEU A 349 -28.35 -8.56 -16.22
N ALA A 350 -28.98 -8.12 -15.14
CA ALA A 350 -30.44 -8.03 -15.10
C ALA A 350 -30.95 -7.00 -16.12
N GLU A 351 -32.15 -7.25 -16.65
CA GLU A 351 -32.86 -6.29 -17.49
C GLU A 351 -33.30 -5.08 -16.65
N GLN A 352 -33.49 -3.94 -17.32
CA GLN A 352 -34.00 -2.74 -16.65
C GLN A 352 -35.48 -2.96 -16.38
N GLU A 353 -35.87 -3.09 -15.10
CA GLU A 353 -37.27 -2.98 -14.72
C GLU A 353 -37.76 -1.58 -15.15
N GLY A 354 -38.78 -1.56 -16.01
CA GLY A 354 -39.30 -0.36 -16.68
C GLY A 354 -40.14 0.54 -15.79
#